data_AF-A0A7W0KJN9-F1
#
_entry.id   AF-A0A7W0KJN9-F1
#
_cell.length_a   1.000
_cell.length_b   1.000
_cell.length_c   1.000
_cell.angle_alpha   90.00
_cell.angle_beta   90.00
_cell.angle_gamma   90.00
#
_symmetry.space_group_name_H-M   'P 1'
#
loop_
_entity.id
_entity.type
_entity.pdbx_description
1 polymer ?
#
loop_
_entity_poly.entity_id
_entity_poly.type
_entity_poly.pdbx_seq_one_letter_code
_entity_poly.pdbx_strand_id
1 'polypeptide(L)'
;MQPNRARFFFDWGSGLCLWAANDATRGRYGYPIDHHDLGLPADLVDEIDRLEAWRNTALNWNYPPDPGPWRESECEAFNAAVVATFDELQEALGPQWELIYENDELYEDLDLDRYLADPAGFRR
;
A
#
# COMPACT_ATOMS: atom_id res chain seq x y z
N MET A 1 -0.81 9.73 -27.92
CA MET A 1 -0.97 10.33 -26.57
C MET A 1 0.08 9.69 -25.69
N GLN A 2 0.71 10.44 -24.78
CA GLN A 2 1.61 9.83 -23.79
C GLN A 2 0.76 8.96 -22.83
N PRO A 3 1.26 7.80 -22.36
CA PRO A 3 0.53 7.00 -21.40
C PRO A 3 0.35 7.76 -20.09
N ASN A 4 -0.74 7.46 -19.36
CA ASN A 4 -0.84 7.86 -17.97
C ASN A 4 0.25 7.12 -17.18
N ARG A 5 0.81 7.77 -16.16
CA ARG A 5 1.90 7.22 -15.35
C ARG A 5 1.63 7.46 -13.88
N ALA A 6 1.71 6.41 -13.08
CA ALA A 6 1.51 6.49 -11.64
C ALA A 6 2.50 5.60 -10.89
N ARG A 7 2.89 6.05 -9.70
CA ARG A 7 3.61 5.24 -8.71
C ARG A 7 2.56 4.49 -7.91
N PHE A 8 2.83 3.23 -7.64
CA PHE A 8 2.00 2.36 -6.82
C PHE A 8 2.73 2.11 -5.50
N PHE A 9 2.18 2.66 -4.42
CA PHE A 9 2.59 2.36 -3.05
C PHE A 9 1.50 2.86 -2.11
N PHE A 10 1.32 2.16 -1.00
CA PHE A 10 0.42 2.62 0.04
C PHE A 10 1.10 3.68 0.90
N ASP A 11 0.34 4.66 1.39
CA ASP A 11 0.78 5.60 2.43
C ASP A 11 -0.09 5.44 3.69
N TRP A 12 0.48 5.68 4.87
CA TRP A 12 -0.20 5.42 6.14
C TRP A 12 -1.40 6.36 6.31
N GLY A 13 -2.61 5.79 6.41
CA GLY A 13 -3.84 6.56 6.56
C GLY A 13 -4.25 7.39 5.34
N SER A 14 -3.61 7.25 4.17
CA SER A 14 -4.03 7.97 2.95
C SER A 14 -5.37 7.47 2.42
N GLY A 15 -5.63 6.16 2.56
CA GLY A 15 -6.75 5.50 1.91
C GLY A 15 -6.63 5.48 0.37
N LEU A 16 -5.40 5.58 -0.14
CA LEU A 16 -5.09 5.58 -1.58
C LEU A 16 -3.71 4.93 -1.84
N CYS A 17 -3.56 4.28 -2.99
CA CYS A 17 -2.34 3.58 -3.39
C CYS A 17 -1.69 4.06 -4.70
N LEU A 18 -2.29 5.03 -5.40
CA LEU A 18 -1.83 5.53 -6.70
C LEU A 18 -1.45 7.02 -6.67
N TRP A 19 -0.29 7.34 -7.22
CA TRP A 19 0.27 8.70 -7.20
C TRP A 19 0.77 9.11 -8.58
N ALA A 20 0.22 10.18 -9.14
CA ALA A 20 0.58 10.64 -10.49
C ALA A 20 2.10 10.90 -10.63
N ALA A 21 2.69 10.35 -11.68
CA ALA A 21 4.13 10.37 -11.96
C ALA A 21 4.50 11.20 -13.21
N ASN A 22 3.53 11.84 -13.85
CA ASN A 22 3.74 12.84 -14.89
C ASN A 22 2.64 13.92 -14.85
N ASP A 23 2.91 15.08 -15.46
CA ASP A 23 1.99 16.23 -15.44
C ASP A 23 0.67 15.95 -16.17
N ALA A 24 0.69 15.10 -17.19
CA ALA A 24 -0.51 14.73 -17.95
C ALA A 24 -1.51 13.94 -17.09
N THR A 25 -1.01 12.95 -16.33
CA THR A 25 -1.81 12.16 -15.40
C THR A 25 -2.28 13.03 -14.25
N ARG A 26 -1.38 13.86 -13.70
CA ARG A 26 -1.71 14.76 -12.61
C ARG A 26 -2.79 15.78 -12.98
N GLY A 27 -2.72 16.33 -14.19
CA GLY A 27 -3.72 17.26 -14.70
C GLY A 27 -5.09 16.62 -14.91
N ARG A 28 -5.14 15.29 -15.12
CA ARG A 28 -6.39 14.55 -15.36
C ARG A 28 -7.02 14.01 -14.08
N TYR A 29 -6.22 13.49 -13.16
CA TYR A 29 -6.71 12.75 -11.98
C TYR A 29 -6.33 13.38 -10.64
N GLY A 30 -5.48 14.41 -10.63
CA GLY A 30 -4.88 14.91 -9.39
C GLY A 30 -3.55 14.23 -9.04
N TYR A 31 -2.98 14.56 -7.88
CA TYR A 31 -1.72 13.94 -7.43
C TYR A 31 -1.97 12.56 -6.81
N PRO A 32 -2.69 12.45 -5.69
CA PRO A 32 -3.30 11.17 -5.35
C PRO A 32 -4.39 10.87 -6.38
N ILE A 33 -4.41 9.65 -6.88
CA ILE A 33 -5.38 9.17 -7.84
C ILE A 33 -6.33 8.26 -7.07
N ASP A 34 -7.62 8.61 -7.07
CA ASP A 34 -8.66 7.77 -6.49
C ASP A 34 -8.92 6.57 -7.42
N HIS A 35 -8.68 5.35 -6.92
CA HIS A 35 -8.88 4.13 -7.72
C HIS A 35 -10.36 3.87 -8.02
N HIS A 36 -11.29 4.44 -7.25
CA HIS A 36 -12.73 4.37 -7.55
C HIS A 36 -13.09 5.12 -8.84
N ASP A 37 -12.31 6.13 -9.24
CA ASP A 37 -12.55 6.94 -10.44
C ASP A 37 -11.98 6.31 -11.73
N LEU A 38 -11.26 5.19 -11.63
CA LEU A 38 -10.54 4.58 -12.75
C LEU A 38 -11.38 3.58 -13.57
N GLY A 39 -12.60 3.28 -13.12
CA GLY A 39 -13.48 2.33 -13.81
C GLY A 39 -12.96 0.88 -13.76
N LEU A 40 -12.31 0.51 -12.67
CA LEU A 40 -11.77 -0.83 -12.41
C LEU A 40 -12.90 -1.84 -12.12
N PRO A 41 -12.64 -3.16 -12.28
CA PRO A 41 -13.51 -4.21 -11.75
C PRO A 41 -13.80 -4.02 -10.25
N ALA A 42 -15.04 -4.28 -9.83
CA ALA A 42 -15.47 -4.01 -8.45
C ALA A 42 -14.71 -4.84 -7.40
N ASP A 43 -14.39 -6.10 -7.73
CA ASP A 43 -13.57 -6.98 -6.92
C ASP A 43 -12.14 -6.45 -6.72
N LEU A 44 -11.54 -5.88 -7.77
CA LEU A 44 -10.22 -5.24 -7.66
C LEU A 44 -10.26 -3.97 -6.80
N VAL A 45 -11.32 -3.17 -6.92
CA VAL A 45 -11.52 -1.99 -6.05
C VAL A 45 -11.65 -2.41 -4.59
N ASP A 46 -12.49 -3.41 -4.31
CA ASP A 46 -12.69 -3.94 -2.96
C ASP A 46 -11.39 -4.54 -2.38
N GLU A 47 -10.56 -5.17 -3.23
CA GLU A 47 -9.26 -5.70 -2.83
C GLU A 47 -8.25 -4.60 -2.48
N ILE A 48 -8.20 -3.51 -3.25
CA ILE A 48 -7.35 -2.35 -2.92
C ILE A 48 -7.78 -1.75 -1.58
N ASP A 49 -9.08 -1.53 -1.37
CA ASP A 49 -9.61 -1.02 -0.10
C ASP A 49 -9.27 -1.96 1.07
N ARG A 50 -9.38 -3.28 0.85
CA ARG A 50 -9.02 -4.29 1.84
C ARG A 50 -7.53 -4.23 2.17
N LEU A 51 -6.66 -4.11 1.19
CA LEU A 51 -5.21 -4.00 1.40
C LEU A 51 -4.84 -2.73 2.16
N GLU A 52 -5.50 -1.61 1.89
CA GLU A 52 -5.28 -0.37 2.64
C GLU A 52 -5.67 -0.50 4.10
N ALA A 53 -6.87 -1.04 4.36
CA ALA A 53 -7.35 -1.30 5.70
C ALA A 53 -6.42 -2.29 6.42
N TRP A 54 -5.99 -3.34 5.72
CA TRP A 54 -5.09 -4.35 6.27
C TRP A 54 -3.74 -3.73 6.61
N ARG A 55 -3.09 -3.05 5.67
CA ARG A 55 -1.80 -2.38 5.89
C ARG A 55 -1.83 -1.50 7.10
N ASN A 56 -2.86 -0.66 7.25
CA ASN A 56 -2.98 0.23 8.40
C ASN A 56 -2.90 -0.50 9.75
N THR A 57 -3.23 -1.80 9.83
CA THR A 57 -3.06 -2.57 11.08
C THR A 57 -1.61 -2.96 11.41
N ALA A 58 -0.69 -2.85 10.46
CA ALA A 58 0.73 -3.12 10.66
C ALA A 58 1.44 -1.99 11.43
N LEU A 59 0.88 -0.79 11.48
CA LEU A 59 1.45 0.33 12.21
C LEU A 59 1.04 0.30 13.68
N ASN A 60 1.99 0.55 14.58
CA ASN A 60 1.68 0.83 15.98
C ASN A 60 1.10 2.25 16.11
N TRP A 61 -0.22 2.40 15.97
CA TRP A 61 -0.87 3.70 16.06
C TRP A 61 -0.78 4.37 17.43
N ASN A 62 -0.53 3.61 18.50
CA ASN A 62 -0.33 4.21 19.82
C ASN A 62 1.00 4.98 19.87
N TYR A 63 2.04 4.44 19.27
CA TYR A 63 3.34 5.09 19.13
C TYR A 63 4.10 4.53 17.92
N PRO A 64 4.02 5.18 16.74
CA PRO A 64 4.60 4.68 15.49
C PRO A 64 6.08 4.28 15.51
N PRO A 65 6.94 4.90 16.35
CA PRO A 65 8.34 4.47 16.45
C PRO A 65 8.55 3.10 17.12
N ASP A 66 7.57 2.59 17.86
CA ASP A 66 7.63 1.24 18.45
C ASP A 66 7.27 0.16 17.42
N PRO A 67 7.69 -1.10 17.67
CA PRO A 67 7.34 -2.23 16.81
C PRO A 67 5.85 -2.31 16.45
N GLY A 68 5.59 -2.55 15.16
CA GLY A 68 4.27 -2.92 14.64
C GLY A 68 3.85 -4.32 15.11
N PRO A 69 2.55 -4.63 15.19
CA PRO A 69 2.06 -5.87 15.80
C PRO A 69 2.20 -7.11 14.89
N TRP A 70 2.56 -6.94 13.63
CA TRP A 70 2.60 -8.02 12.65
C TRP A 70 3.78 -8.96 12.86
N ARG A 71 3.47 -10.26 12.79
CA ARG A 71 4.45 -11.33 12.69
C ARG A 71 4.83 -11.58 11.24
N GLU A 72 5.95 -12.24 11.02
CA GLU A 72 6.53 -12.44 9.69
C GLU A 72 5.52 -13.06 8.72
N SER A 73 4.73 -14.04 9.17
CA SER A 73 3.71 -14.67 8.34
C SER A 73 2.63 -13.71 7.81
N GLU A 74 2.27 -12.70 8.60
CA GLU A 74 1.29 -11.68 8.20
C GLU A 74 1.92 -10.71 7.18
N CYS A 75 3.17 -10.31 7.43
CA CYS A 75 3.97 -9.51 6.50
C CYS A 75 4.10 -10.20 5.14
N GLU A 76 4.49 -11.48 5.11
CA GLU A 76 4.60 -12.29 3.90
C GLU A 76 3.26 -12.39 3.15
N ALA A 77 2.16 -12.66 3.86
CA ALA A 77 0.83 -12.75 3.28
C ALA A 77 0.37 -11.42 2.66
N PHE A 78 0.63 -10.31 3.34
CA PHE A 78 0.34 -8.98 2.83
C PHE A 78 1.18 -8.66 1.59
N ASN A 79 2.50 -8.83 1.65
CA ASN A 79 3.40 -8.53 0.54
C ASN A 79 3.01 -9.32 -0.73
N ALA A 80 2.68 -10.61 -0.58
CA ALA A 80 2.21 -11.43 -1.68
C ALA A 80 0.90 -10.91 -2.29
N ALA A 81 -0.06 -10.49 -1.46
CA ALA A 81 -1.33 -9.94 -1.93
C ALA A 81 -1.15 -8.58 -2.65
N VAL A 82 -0.22 -7.74 -2.18
CA VAL A 82 0.12 -6.47 -2.84
C VAL A 82 0.70 -6.70 -4.24
N VAL A 83 1.62 -7.65 -4.39
CA VAL A 83 2.20 -7.99 -5.70
C VAL A 83 1.12 -8.51 -6.65
N ALA A 84 0.26 -9.43 -6.20
CA ALA A 84 -0.84 -9.95 -7.01
C ALA A 84 -1.80 -8.83 -7.46
N THR A 85 -2.17 -7.94 -6.54
CA THR A 85 -3.07 -6.81 -6.84
C THR A 85 -2.42 -5.81 -7.80
N PHE A 86 -1.11 -5.58 -7.70
CA PHE A 86 -0.38 -4.72 -8.64
C PHE A 86 -0.45 -5.28 -10.07
N ASP A 87 -0.22 -6.59 -10.23
CA ASP A 87 -0.29 -7.26 -11.53
C ASP A 87 -1.71 -7.16 -12.13
N GLU A 88 -2.75 -7.45 -11.32
CA GLU A 88 -4.15 -7.32 -11.74
C GLU A 88 -4.53 -5.88 -12.10
N LEU A 89 -4.05 -4.89 -11.34
CA LEU A 89 -4.26 -3.48 -11.59
C LEU A 89 -3.60 -3.02 -12.89
N GLN A 90 -2.38 -3.47 -13.17
CA GLN A 90 -1.66 -3.16 -14.40
C GLN A 90 -2.38 -3.75 -15.63
N GLU A 91 -2.95 -4.95 -15.50
CA GLU A 91 -3.77 -5.57 -16.55
C GLU A 91 -5.10 -4.83 -16.76
N ALA A 92 -5.82 -4.53 -15.68
CA ALA A 92 -7.14 -3.87 -15.72
C ALA A 92 -7.06 -2.45 -16.32
N LEU A 93 -6.01 -1.70 -15.98
CA LEU A 93 -5.77 -0.37 -16.55
C LEU A 93 -5.31 -0.41 -18.01
N GLY A 94 -4.65 -1.51 -18.41
CA GLY A 94 -4.23 -1.76 -19.78
C GLY A 94 -3.10 -0.85 -20.27
N PRO A 95 -2.78 -0.90 -21.58
CA PRO A 95 -1.54 -0.32 -22.14
C PRO A 95 -1.51 1.22 -22.18
N GLN A 96 -2.61 1.88 -21.81
CA GLN A 96 -2.67 3.33 -21.67
C GLN A 96 -2.08 3.82 -20.33
N TRP A 97 -1.72 2.91 -19.44
CA TRP A 97 -1.09 3.17 -18.15
C TRP A 97 0.28 2.49 -18.03
N GLU A 98 1.22 3.21 -17.45
CA GLU A 98 2.50 2.70 -16.94
C GLU A 98 2.48 2.86 -15.42
N LEU A 99 2.39 1.75 -14.68
CA LEU A 99 2.54 1.75 -13.23
C LEU A 99 4.00 1.49 -12.84
N ILE A 100 4.47 2.21 -11.83
CA ILE A 100 5.78 2.04 -11.24
C ILE A 100 5.56 1.43 -9.86
N TYR A 101 5.99 0.18 -9.66
CA TYR A 101 5.93 -0.46 -8.35
C TYR A 101 6.95 0.19 -7.40
N GLU A 102 6.47 0.82 -6.34
CA GLU A 102 7.31 1.46 -5.31
C GLU A 102 6.83 1.14 -3.89
N ASN A 103 6.00 0.11 -3.71
CA ASN A 103 5.55 -0.29 -2.40
C ASN A 103 6.69 -1.01 -1.65
N ASP A 104 7.03 -0.49 -0.47
CA ASP A 104 7.97 -1.16 0.43
C ASP A 104 7.35 -2.42 1.02
N GLU A 105 8.12 -3.51 1.00
CA GLU A 105 7.76 -4.75 1.69
C GLU A 105 7.78 -4.54 3.21
N LEU A 106 6.82 -5.16 3.88
CA LEU A 106 6.78 -5.22 5.33
C LEU A 106 7.53 -6.45 5.83
N TYR A 107 8.15 -6.33 7.00
CA TYR A 107 8.82 -7.42 7.70
C TYR A 107 8.47 -7.34 9.18
N GLU A 108 8.53 -8.47 9.88
CA GLU A 108 8.43 -8.45 11.34
C GLU A 108 9.53 -7.57 11.93
N ASP A 109 9.14 -6.74 12.90
CA ASP A 109 10.11 -5.94 13.63
C ASP A 109 10.99 -6.84 14.49
N LEU A 110 12.32 -6.75 14.33
CA LEU A 110 13.28 -7.58 15.06
C LEU A 110 13.16 -7.40 16.59
N ASP A 111 12.61 -6.27 17.03
CA ASP A 111 12.38 -5.96 18.43
C ASP A 111 11.00 -6.35 18.95
N LEU A 112 10.12 -6.94 18.11
CA LEU A 112 8.72 -7.19 18.47
C LEU A 112 8.59 -8.09 19.70
N ASP A 113 9.37 -9.15 19.80
CA ASP A 113 9.35 -10.02 21.00
C ASP A 113 9.80 -9.28 22.26
N ARG A 114 10.79 -8.40 22.15
CA ARG A 114 11.25 -7.55 23.26
C ARG A 114 10.16 -6.55 23.66
N TYR A 115 9.50 -5.95 22.68
CA TYR A 115 8.38 -5.04 22.90
C TYR A 115 7.20 -5.74 23.58
N LEU A 116 6.78 -6.90 23.10
CA LEU A 116 5.64 -7.63 23.66
C LEU A 116 5.89 -8.18 25.06
N ALA A 117 7.16 -8.45 25.42
CA ALA A 117 7.52 -8.90 26.76
C ALA A 117 7.39 -7.79 27.82
N ASP A 118 7.70 -6.53 27.48
CA ASP A 118 7.54 -5.37 28.37
C ASP A 118 7.31 -4.07 27.56
N PRO A 119 6.08 -3.79 27.10
CA PRO A 119 5.80 -2.60 26.31
C PRO A 119 6.05 -1.30 27.06
N ALA A 120 5.86 -1.28 28.39
CA ALA A 120 6.00 -0.08 29.21
C ALA A 120 7.47 0.28 29.46
N GLY A 121 8.36 -0.73 29.50
CA GLY A 121 9.80 -0.57 29.66
C GLY A 121 10.58 -0.53 28.34
N PHE A 122 9.93 -0.78 27.20
CA PHE A 122 10.59 -0.85 25.91
C PHE A 122 11.28 0.46 25.51
N ARG A 123 12.50 0.34 24.96
CA ARG A 123 13.28 1.43 24.39
C ARG A 123 14.05 0.91 23.19
N ARG A 124 13.95 1.63 22.07
CA ARG A 124 14.66 1.34 20.84
C ARG A 124 16.11 1.81 20.89
#